data_AF-A0A7S1S5B0-F1
#
_entry.id   AF-A0A7S1S5B0-F1
#
_cell.length_a   1.000
_cell.length_b   1.000
_cell.length_c   1.000
_cell.angle_alpha   90.00
_cell.angle_beta   90.00
_cell.angle_gamma   90.00
#
_symmetry.space_group_name_H-M   'P 1'
#
loop_
_entity.id
_entity.type
_entity.pdbx_description
1 polymer ?
#
loop_
_entity_poly.entity_id
_entity_poly.type
_entity_poly.pdbx_seq_one_letter_code
_entity_poly.pdbx_strand_id
1 'polypeptide(L)'
;MMPMGFGMPGMMPGMVSPTMAMMPGMQPAPGQPPPPPPPEPEPPKPKKREEKKKVLPMDPEVKELCDHFEISPECSTRLNEEMAKRQDSKPADLARLYELLEDVGSPTCLLELKIEEMQVGEFVGKVVSTREVQALALNFGLGEEATGKLDEMVSRRATRKGEDLVRMEMILEHSRDRNDTVVDYVDQILSGEVKALPDLSEAEDVIKKFKFDKDAQSKLIEVVLARLEDSSRILGRLEVYLELCSKPSAAFAALSGRLLAGGDVPDEPREENDRERDRSDRDRKRSPARRQRSRSRGRHSPPRRSSPQYSRGHRSSPRGRR
;
A
#
# COMPACT_ATOMS: atom_id res chain seq x y z
N MET A 1 -20.76 26.80 14.91
CA MET A 1 -20.54 26.38 16.31
C MET A 1 -21.68 25.48 16.72
N MET A 2 -21.52 24.18 16.54
CA MET A 2 -22.33 23.15 17.19
C MET A 2 -21.35 22.24 17.93
N PRO A 3 -21.56 21.97 19.23
CA PRO A 3 -20.71 21.06 19.97
C PRO A 3 -21.11 19.61 19.64
N MET A 4 -20.23 18.87 18.99
CA MET A 4 -20.33 17.41 18.93
C MET A 4 -19.75 16.86 20.23
N GLY A 5 -20.62 16.35 21.08
CA GLY A 5 -20.27 15.73 22.36
C GLY A 5 -19.54 14.40 22.14
N PHE A 6 -18.34 14.32 22.71
CA PHE A 6 -17.65 13.07 22.98
C PHE A 6 -18.37 12.34 24.12
N GLY A 7 -18.87 11.15 23.84
CA GLY A 7 -19.34 10.21 24.86
C GLY A 7 -18.61 8.89 24.70
N MET A 8 -17.52 8.70 25.44
CA MET A 8 -17.00 7.37 25.76
C MET A 8 -17.49 6.98 27.15
N PRO A 9 -17.99 5.75 27.31
CA PRO A 9 -17.79 5.04 28.55
C PRO A 9 -17.45 3.56 28.32
N GLY A 10 -16.53 3.02 29.13
CA GLY A 10 -16.48 1.58 29.34
C GLY A 10 -15.09 0.97 29.52
N MET A 11 -14.37 1.40 30.56
CA MET A 11 -13.31 0.56 31.14
C MET A 11 -13.98 -0.65 31.81
N MET A 12 -13.61 -1.86 31.40
CA MET A 12 -13.95 -3.10 32.13
C MET A 12 -12.73 -3.54 32.95
N PRO A 13 -12.87 -3.72 34.28
CA PRO A 13 -11.78 -4.15 35.15
C PRO A 13 -11.71 -5.69 35.26
N GLY A 14 -10.47 -6.19 35.28
CA GLY A 14 -10.03 -7.35 36.08
C GLY A 14 -10.81 -8.67 35.94
N MET A 15 -10.39 -9.51 34.99
CA MET A 15 -10.64 -10.96 35.09
C MET A 15 -9.41 -11.64 35.70
N VAL A 16 -9.46 -11.78 37.02
CA VAL A 16 -8.65 -12.76 37.76
C VAL A 16 -9.21 -14.15 37.46
N SER A 17 -8.42 -14.99 36.77
CA SER A 17 -8.79 -16.39 36.53
C SER A 17 -8.64 -17.20 37.82
N PRO A 18 -9.67 -17.94 38.26
CA PRO A 18 -9.56 -18.82 39.41
C PRO A 18 -8.83 -20.12 39.02
N THR A 19 -7.83 -20.47 39.82
CA THR A 19 -7.25 -21.81 39.95
C THR A 19 -8.36 -22.86 40.10
N MET A 20 -8.56 -23.69 39.08
CA MET A 20 -9.45 -24.85 39.18
C MET A 20 -8.78 -25.95 40.02
N ALA A 21 -9.41 -26.24 41.16
CA ALA A 21 -9.17 -27.41 41.97
C ALA A 21 -9.63 -28.68 41.22
N MET A 22 -8.82 -29.73 41.32
CA MET A 22 -9.07 -31.04 40.72
C MET A 22 -10.28 -31.73 41.35
N MET A 23 -11.23 -32.16 40.51
CA MET A 23 -12.26 -33.14 40.91
C MET A 23 -11.82 -34.57 40.50
N PRO A 24 -11.80 -35.53 41.42
CA PRO A 24 -11.66 -36.94 41.10
C PRO A 24 -13.04 -37.57 40.83
N GLY A 25 -13.21 -38.25 39.68
CA GLY A 25 -14.29 -39.24 39.53
C GLY A 25 -15.21 -39.16 38.31
N MET A 26 -14.79 -38.64 37.17
CA MET A 26 -15.55 -38.83 35.92
C MET A 26 -15.19 -40.17 35.27
N GLN A 27 -16.18 -41.06 35.21
CA GLN A 27 -16.11 -42.29 34.41
C GLN A 27 -16.08 -41.95 32.91
N PRO A 28 -15.23 -42.62 32.11
CA PRO A 28 -15.10 -42.33 30.69
C PRO A 28 -16.33 -42.78 29.90
N ALA A 29 -16.83 -41.89 29.04
CA ALA A 29 -17.89 -42.19 28.09
C ALA A 29 -17.37 -43.15 26.99
N PRO A 30 -18.15 -44.16 26.58
CA PRO A 30 -17.75 -45.09 25.53
C PRO A 30 -17.77 -44.40 24.16
N GLY A 31 -16.63 -44.42 23.45
CA GLY A 31 -16.50 -43.89 22.08
C GLY A 31 -15.45 -42.79 21.89
N GLN A 32 -14.72 -42.42 22.94
CA GLN A 32 -13.59 -41.48 22.80
C GLN A 32 -12.36 -42.24 22.24
N PRO A 33 -11.75 -41.77 21.15
CA PRO A 33 -10.51 -42.36 20.63
C PRO A 33 -9.42 -42.31 21.72
N PRO A 34 -8.54 -43.32 21.78
CA PRO A 34 -7.53 -43.41 22.81
C PRO A 34 -6.67 -42.14 22.84
N PRO A 35 -6.33 -41.62 24.05
CA PRO A 35 -5.46 -40.47 24.16
C PRO A 35 -4.13 -40.77 23.45
N PRO A 36 -3.55 -39.79 22.72
CA PRO A 36 -2.27 -39.97 22.07
C PRO A 36 -1.22 -40.40 23.11
N PRO A 37 -0.28 -41.30 22.73
CA PRO A 37 0.76 -41.76 23.64
C PRO A 37 1.54 -40.57 24.21
N PRO A 38 1.97 -40.64 25.49
CA PRO A 38 2.78 -39.60 26.09
C PRO A 38 4.02 -39.34 25.22
N PRO A 39 4.37 -38.07 24.97
CA PRO A 39 5.51 -37.73 24.12
C PRO A 39 6.75 -38.43 24.65
N GLU A 40 7.33 -39.27 23.78
CA GLU A 40 8.57 -39.98 24.01
C GLU A 40 9.65 -38.95 24.40
N PRO A 41 10.45 -39.17 25.46
CA PRO A 41 11.42 -38.19 25.94
C PRO A 41 12.37 -37.83 24.81
N GLU A 42 12.30 -36.57 24.37
CA GLU A 42 13.12 -36.07 23.27
C GLU A 42 14.60 -36.39 23.54
N PRO A 43 15.33 -36.99 22.57
CA PRO A 43 16.74 -37.30 22.74
C PRO A 43 17.50 -36.02 23.13
N PRO A 44 18.46 -36.11 24.07
CA PRO A 44 19.17 -34.95 24.59
C PRO A 44 19.77 -34.16 23.43
N LYS A 45 19.27 -32.93 23.22
CA LYS A 45 19.71 -32.03 22.15
C LYS A 45 21.24 -31.96 22.20
N PRO A 46 21.94 -32.24 21.08
CA PRO A 46 23.40 -32.26 21.06
C PRO A 46 23.92 -30.92 21.57
N LYS A 47 24.76 -30.96 22.62
CA LYS A 47 25.47 -29.79 23.16
C LYS A 47 26.20 -29.14 21.99
N LYS A 48 25.66 -28.01 21.50
CA LYS A 48 26.28 -27.18 20.47
C LYS A 48 27.69 -26.85 20.95
N ARG A 49 28.68 -27.44 20.29
CA ARG A 49 30.09 -27.18 20.53
C ARG A 49 30.33 -25.70 20.22
N GLU A 50 30.68 -24.92 21.24
CA GLU A 50 31.02 -23.50 21.07
C GLU A 50 32.24 -23.41 20.16
N GLU A 51 32.01 -23.16 18.87
CA GLU A 51 33.07 -22.78 17.96
C GLU A 51 33.57 -21.39 18.37
N LYS A 52 34.84 -21.31 18.76
CA LYS A 52 35.50 -20.03 19.05
C LYS A 52 35.45 -19.15 17.81
N LYS A 53 34.52 -18.20 17.77
CA LYS A 53 34.44 -17.17 16.72
C LYS A 53 35.78 -16.45 16.64
N LYS A 54 36.37 -16.42 15.45
CA LYS A 54 37.56 -15.61 15.18
C LYS A 54 37.15 -14.15 15.29
N VAL A 55 37.80 -13.40 16.18
CA VAL A 55 37.59 -11.95 16.31
C VAL A 55 38.16 -11.29 15.06
N LEU A 56 37.27 -10.75 14.22
CA LEU A 56 37.67 -9.94 13.07
C LEU A 56 38.22 -8.60 13.58
N PRO A 57 39.26 -8.03 12.94
CA PRO A 57 39.68 -6.67 13.24
C PRO A 57 38.51 -5.71 13.01
N MET A 58 38.35 -4.74 13.92
CA MET A 58 37.26 -3.78 13.86
C MET A 58 37.55 -2.74 12.77
N ASP A 59 36.57 -2.52 11.90
CA ASP A 59 36.64 -1.52 10.84
C ASP A 59 36.73 -0.10 11.44
N PRO A 60 37.56 0.80 10.88
CA PRO A 60 37.78 2.13 11.46
C PRO A 60 36.51 3.00 11.50
N GLU A 61 35.63 2.90 10.50
CA GLU A 61 34.40 3.71 10.45
C GLU A 61 33.38 3.20 11.48
N VAL A 62 33.30 1.87 11.67
CA VAL A 62 32.48 1.26 12.72
C VAL A 62 33.01 1.67 14.10
N LYS A 63 34.33 1.63 14.28
CA LYS A 63 34.98 2.04 15.52
C LYS A 63 34.69 3.52 15.83
N GLU A 64 34.83 4.40 14.85
CA GLU A 64 34.54 5.84 15.00
C GLU A 64 33.10 6.09 15.45
N LEU A 65 32.13 5.43 14.82
CA LEU A 65 30.71 5.50 15.22
C LEU A 65 30.53 5.04 16.68
N CYS A 66 31.09 3.89 17.03
CA CYS A 66 30.96 3.31 18.36
C CYS A 66 31.64 4.15 19.44
N ASP A 67 32.81 4.72 19.15
CA ASP A 67 33.53 5.61 20.05
C ASP A 67 32.77 6.94 20.23
N HIS A 68 32.14 7.47 19.17
CA HIS A 68 31.37 8.71 19.21
C HIS A 68 30.14 8.64 20.13
N PHE A 69 29.41 7.51 20.09
CA PHE A 69 28.19 7.30 20.88
C PHE A 69 28.40 6.48 22.17
N GLU A 70 29.65 6.22 22.54
CA GLU A 70 30.04 5.41 23.72
C GLU A 70 29.35 4.02 23.73
N ILE A 71 29.28 3.37 22.57
CA ILE A 71 28.63 2.07 22.40
C ILE A 71 29.42 0.96 23.11
N SER A 72 28.70 0.03 23.75
CA SER A 72 29.31 -1.11 24.42
C SER A 72 30.14 -1.97 23.47
N PRO A 73 31.31 -2.50 23.89
CA PRO A 73 32.20 -3.26 23.00
C PRO A 73 31.56 -4.53 22.44
N GLU A 74 30.61 -5.11 23.19
CA GLU A 74 29.82 -6.26 22.74
C GLU A 74 28.93 -5.89 21.55
N CYS A 75 28.21 -4.77 21.62
CA CYS A 75 27.38 -4.27 20.53
C CYS A 75 28.24 -3.83 19.34
N SER A 76 29.37 -3.15 19.57
CA SER A 76 30.32 -2.76 18.52
C SER A 76 30.84 -3.97 17.74
N THR A 77 31.14 -5.07 18.43
CA THR A 77 31.59 -6.32 17.78
C THR A 77 30.48 -6.92 16.91
N ARG A 78 29.22 -6.94 17.40
CA ARG A 78 28.06 -7.39 16.62
C ARG A 78 27.85 -6.52 15.38
N LEU A 79 27.93 -5.19 15.51
CA LEU A 79 27.80 -4.27 14.37
C LEU A 79 28.90 -4.54 13.34
N ASN A 80 30.15 -4.71 13.78
CA ASN A 80 31.27 -5.00 12.87
C ASN A 80 31.08 -6.33 12.12
N GLU A 81 30.57 -7.37 12.80
CA GLU A 81 30.22 -8.64 12.16
C GLU A 81 29.13 -8.48 11.08
N GLU A 82 28.11 -7.65 11.31
CA GLU A 82 27.06 -7.40 10.32
C GLU A 82 27.54 -6.51 9.16
N MET A 83 28.28 -5.43 9.44
CA MET A 83 28.87 -4.57 8.41
C MET A 83 29.85 -5.34 7.52
N ALA A 84 30.54 -6.34 8.08
CA ALA A 84 31.42 -7.21 7.31
C ALA A 84 30.67 -7.98 6.20
N LYS A 85 29.39 -8.32 6.41
CA LYS A 85 28.54 -9.02 5.44
C LYS A 85 27.94 -8.08 4.39
N ARG A 86 27.79 -6.79 4.71
CA ARG A 86 27.08 -5.77 3.92
C ARG A 86 28.01 -4.72 3.32
N GLN A 87 29.10 -5.15 2.69
CA GLN A 87 30.16 -4.24 2.19
C GLN A 87 29.66 -3.20 1.18
N ASP A 88 28.63 -3.54 0.41
CA ASP A 88 28.01 -2.71 -0.60
C ASP A 88 27.11 -1.61 -0.01
N SER A 89 26.38 -1.89 1.07
CA SER A 89 25.51 -0.91 1.75
C SER A 89 26.17 -0.23 2.95
N LYS A 90 27.35 -0.70 3.41
CA LYS A 90 28.06 -0.21 4.60
C LYS A 90 28.09 1.32 4.77
N PRO A 91 28.55 2.13 3.80
CA PRO A 91 28.64 3.58 4.01
C PRO A 91 27.28 4.25 4.20
N ALA A 92 26.24 3.77 3.48
CA ALA A 92 24.88 4.27 3.63
C ALA A 92 24.27 3.83 4.97
N ASP A 93 24.52 2.59 5.38
CA ASP A 93 24.05 2.06 6.66
C ASP A 93 24.66 2.81 7.84
N LEU A 94 25.97 3.05 7.83
CA LEU A 94 26.67 3.81 8.88
C LEU A 94 26.20 5.26 8.94
N ALA A 95 26.02 5.92 7.79
CA ALA A 95 25.48 7.28 7.76
C ALA A 95 24.07 7.36 8.36
N ARG A 96 23.23 6.35 8.10
CA ARG A 96 21.87 6.30 8.67
C ARG A 96 21.88 5.99 10.16
N LEU A 97 22.73 5.07 10.60
CA LEU A 97 22.91 4.81 12.02
C LEU A 97 23.35 6.07 12.76
N TYR A 98 24.27 6.85 12.19
CA TYR A 98 24.71 8.10 12.80
C TYR A 98 23.55 9.07 13.05
N GLU A 99 22.70 9.31 12.04
CA GLU A 99 21.49 10.14 12.17
C GLU A 99 20.52 9.60 13.22
N LEU A 100 20.27 8.29 13.22
CA LEU A 100 19.33 7.67 14.15
C LEU A 100 19.83 7.70 15.60
N LEU A 101 21.15 7.59 15.82
CA LEU A 101 21.76 7.58 17.14
C LEU A 101 21.91 8.99 17.74
N GLU A 102 21.99 10.03 16.90
CA GLU A 102 22.11 11.43 17.34
C GLU A 102 20.89 11.92 18.14
N ASP A 103 19.69 11.47 17.76
CA ASP A 103 18.43 11.94 18.36
C ASP A 103 17.97 11.13 19.59
N VAL A 104 18.65 10.03 19.96
CA VAL A 104 18.18 9.10 21.00
C VAL A 104 18.98 9.16 22.31
N GLY A 105 18.26 9.08 23.43
CA GLY A 105 18.87 9.09 24.76
C GLY A 105 19.61 7.79 25.15
N SER A 106 19.44 6.69 24.40
CA SER A 106 20.15 5.43 24.62
C SER A 106 20.61 4.83 23.29
N PRO A 107 21.78 5.23 22.77
CA PRO A 107 22.24 4.82 21.45
C PRO A 107 22.55 3.31 21.39
N THR A 108 23.12 2.73 22.44
CA THR A 108 23.42 1.28 22.49
C THR A 108 22.18 0.41 22.32
N CYS A 109 21.08 0.73 22.99
CA CYS A 109 19.83 -0.04 22.90
C CYS A 109 19.20 0.05 21.51
N LEU A 110 19.16 1.26 20.92
CA LEU A 110 18.66 1.43 19.56
C LEU A 110 19.54 0.68 18.54
N LEU A 111 20.86 0.74 18.71
CA LEU A 111 21.77 0.06 17.81
C LEU A 111 21.58 -1.46 17.85
N GLU A 112 21.35 -2.06 19.02
CA GLU A 112 21.05 -3.49 19.14
C GLU A 112 19.80 -3.88 18.32
N LEU A 113 18.72 -3.09 18.42
CA LEU A 113 17.52 -3.28 17.60
C LEU A 113 17.81 -3.14 16.10
N LYS A 114 18.63 -2.15 15.71
CA LYS A 114 19.01 -1.97 14.31
C LYS A 114 19.89 -3.09 13.78
N ILE A 115 20.77 -3.66 14.59
CA ILE A 115 21.55 -4.86 14.22
C ILE A 115 20.60 -6.04 13.97
N GLU A 116 19.55 -6.22 14.77
CA GLU A 116 18.55 -7.27 14.55
C GLU A 116 17.77 -7.03 13.24
N GLU A 117 17.34 -5.80 12.96
CA GLU A 117 16.75 -5.45 11.67
C GLU A 117 17.71 -5.70 10.49
N MET A 118 19.01 -5.43 10.65
CA MET A 118 20.02 -5.74 9.63
C MET A 118 20.17 -7.24 9.39
N GLN A 119 20.09 -8.04 10.45
CA GLN A 119 20.17 -9.51 10.37
C GLN A 119 18.97 -10.12 9.65
N VAL A 120 17.78 -9.52 9.80
CA VAL A 120 16.56 -9.91 9.08
C VAL A 120 16.53 -9.29 7.67
N GLY A 121 17.35 -8.28 7.40
CA GLY A 121 17.39 -7.57 6.11
C GLY A 121 16.33 -6.47 5.98
N GLU A 122 15.72 -6.05 7.09
CA GLU A 122 14.74 -4.96 7.13
C GLU A 122 15.40 -3.59 7.23
N PHE A 123 16.63 -3.52 7.76
CA PHE A 123 17.34 -2.24 7.87
C PHE A 123 17.85 -1.75 6.51
N VAL A 124 17.32 -0.60 6.10
CA VAL A 124 17.76 0.16 4.93
C VAL A 124 18.60 1.36 5.40
N GLY A 125 19.83 1.44 4.92
CA GLY A 125 20.70 2.59 5.15
C GLY A 125 20.18 3.89 4.53
N LYS A 126 21.03 4.91 4.53
CA LYS A 126 20.67 6.23 4.02
C LYS A 126 20.44 6.10 2.53
N VAL A 127 19.18 6.27 2.14
CA VAL A 127 18.78 6.13 0.76
C VAL A 127 19.36 7.29 -0.03
N VAL A 128 20.37 6.99 -0.84
CA VAL A 128 20.96 7.99 -1.73
C VAL A 128 20.00 8.16 -2.90
N SER A 129 19.30 9.30 -2.92
CA SER A 129 18.37 9.60 -4.00
C SER A 129 19.06 9.48 -5.36
N THR A 130 18.49 8.63 -6.21
CA THR A 130 19.09 8.37 -7.52
C THR A 130 18.64 9.44 -8.51
N ARG A 131 19.54 9.86 -9.41
CA ARG A 131 19.21 10.87 -10.45
C ARG A 131 18.00 10.44 -11.30
N GLU A 132 17.83 9.15 -11.51
CA GLU A 132 16.70 8.56 -12.26
C GLU A 132 15.37 8.74 -11.51
N VAL A 133 15.32 8.44 -10.20
CA VAL A 133 14.13 8.68 -9.36
C VAL A 133 13.81 10.17 -9.28
N GLN A 134 14.81 11.03 -9.12
CA GLN A 134 14.59 12.49 -9.12
C GLN A 134 14.04 13.00 -10.46
N ALA A 135 14.55 12.49 -11.59
CA ALA A 135 14.04 12.84 -12.90
C ALA A 135 12.57 12.39 -13.06
N LEU A 136 12.25 11.18 -12.62
CA LEU A 136 10.87 10.68 -12.62
C LEU A 136 9.96 11.54 -11.73
N ALA A 137 10.41 11.88 -10.53
CA ALA A 137 9.68 12.75 -9.61
C ALA A 137 9.41 14.14 -10.20
N LEU A 138 10.39 14.74 -10.87
CA LEU A 138 10.22 16.03 -11.54
C LEU A 138 9.28 15.93 -12.75
N ASN A 139 9.39 14.90 -13.57
CA ASN A 139 8.56 14.71 -14.76
C ASN A 139 7.08 14.54 -14.41
N PHE A 140 6.80 13.79 -13.34
CA PHE A 140 5.44 13.44 -12.94
C PHE A 140 4.86 14.31 -11.82
N GLY A 141 5.68 15.19 -11.22
CA GLY A 141 5.28 16.04 -10.11
C GLY A 141 5.02 15.25 -8.83
N LEU A 142 5.88 14.27 -8.54
CA LEU A 142 5.77 13.45 -7.34
C LEU A 142 6.18 14.24 -6.09
N GLY A 143 5.45 14.03 -5.01
CA GLY A 143 5.74 14.57 -3.68
C GLY A 143 6.91 13.84 -3.02
N GLU A 144 7.37 14.41 -1.90
CA GLU A 144 8.51 13.88 -1.14
C GLU A 144 8.27 12.44 -0.65
N GLU A 145 7.05 12.13 -0.22
CA GLU A 145 6.67 10.78 0.24
C GLU A 145 6.78 9.73 -0.89
N ALA A 146 6.15 9.98 -2.03
CA ALA A 146 6.21 9.09 -3.19
C ALA A 146 7.65 8.95 -3.74
N THR A 147 8.41 10.04 -3.73
CA THR A 147 9.83 10.03 -4.14
C THR A 147 10.67 9.18 -3.20
N GLY A 148 10.50 9.34 -1.88
CA GLY A 148 11.19 8.54 -0.87
C GLY A 148 10.86 7.05 -0.98
N LYS A 149 9.60 6.71 -1.25
CA LYS A 149 9.17 5.32 -1.51
C LYS A 149 9.85 4.74 -2.75
N LEU A 150 9.92 5.48 -3.87
CA LEU A 150 10.64 5.00 -5.07
C LEU A 150 12.13 4.78 -4.80
N ASP A 151 12.75 5.71 -4.10
CA ASP A 151 14.16 5.63 -3.73
C ASP A 151 14.41 4.40 -2.82
N GLU A 152 13.50 4.10 -1.89
CA GLU A 152 13.54 2.88 -1.08
C GLU A 152 13.38 1.61 -1.94
N MET A 153 12.39 1.56 -2.83
CA MET A 153 12.18 0.44 -3.75
C MET A 153 13.42 0.16 -4.60
N VAL A 154 14.01 1.20 -5.18
CA VAL A 154 15.20 1.10 -6.03
C VAL A 154 16.40 0.61 -5.24
N SER A 155 16.54 1.07 -4.00
CA SER A 155 17.63 0.64 -3.11
C SER A 155 17.50 -0.83 -2.71
N ARG A 156 16.30 -1.28 -2.34
CA ARG A 156 16.07 -2.69 -1.97
C ARG A 156 16.14 -3.64 -3.17
N ARG A 157 15.83 -3.16 -4.39
CA ARG A 157 15.78 -3.96 -5.62
C ARG A 157 16.82 -3.51 -6.65
N ALA A 158 18.06 -3.29 -6.19
CA ALA A 158 19.15 -2.75 -7.02
C ALA A 158 19.37 -3.49 -8.36
N THR A 159 19.10 -4.81 -8.43
CA THR A 159 19.24 -5.61 -9.65
C THR A 159 18.16 -5.35 -10.69
N ARG A 160 16.99 -4.83 -10.30
CA ARG A 160 15.83 -4.60 -11.18
C ARG A 160 15.42 -3.14 -11.30
N LYS A 161 16.22 -2.22 -10.74
CA LYS A 161 15.91 -0.79 -10.70
C LYS A 161 15.45 -0.21 -12.05
N GLY A 162 16.11 -0.56 -13.15
CA GLY A 162 15.80 -0.01 -14.47
C GLY A 162 14.45 -0.49 -14.99
N GLU A 163 14.16 -1.78 -14.82
CA GLU A 163 12.87 -2.37 -15.21
C GLU A 163 11.73 -1.78 -14.36
N ASP A 164 11.93 -1.66 -13.05
CA ASP A 164 10.92 -1.13 -12.13
C ASP A 164 10.63 0.35 -12.42
N LEU A 165 11.65 1.18 -12.69
CA LEU A 165 11.45 2.59 -13.02
C LEU A 165 10.71 2.80 -14.35
N VAL A 166 11.05 2.03 -15.38
CA VAL A 166 10.35 2.10 -16.68
C VAL A 166 8.89 1.69 -16.53
N ARG A 167 8.60 0.60 -15.80
CA ARG A 167 7.22 0.17 -15.57
C ARG A 167 6.44 1.18 -14.72
N MET A 168 7.08 1.79 -13.73
CA MET A 168 6.46 2.85 -12.94
C MET A 168 6.14 4.06 -13.81
N GLU A 169 7.06 4.48 -14.68
CA GLU A 169 6.82 5.58 -15.63
C GLU A 169 5.58 5.33 -16.49
N MET A 170 5.42 4.13 -17.05
CA MET A 170 4.24 3.73 -17.83
C MET A 170 2.95 3.81 -17.01
N ILE A 171 2.97 3.34 -15.75
CA ILE A 171 1.81 3.40 -14.86
C ILE A 171 1.43 4.87 -14.57
N LEU A 172 2.42 5.74 -14.34
CA LEU A 172 2.19 7.14 -13.98
C LEU A 172 1.72 8.02 -15.14
N GLU A 173 2.04 7.65 -16.38
CA GLU A 173 1.54 8.35 -17.57
C GLU A 173 0.01 8.30 -17.67
N HIS A 174 -0.59 7.21 -17.19
CA HIS A 174 -2.03 6.96 -17.29
C HIS A 174 -2.78 7.12 -15.96
N SER A 175 -2.10 7.25 -14.83
CA SER A 175 -2.73 7.44 -13.53
C SER A 175 -3.25 8.87 -13.30
N ARG A 176 -4.37 8.97 -12.59
CA ARG A 176 -4.96 10.25 -12.13
C ARG A 176 -4.26 10.77 -10.89
N ASP A 177 -4.00 9.89 -9.93
CA ASP A 177 -3.43 10.20 -8.62
C ASP A 177 -2.04 9.57 -8.52
N ARG A 178 -1.06 10.24 -9.14
CA ARG A 178 0.30 9.72 -9.33
C ARG A 178 1.02 9.41 -8.01
N ASN A 179 0.87 10.26 -7.00
CA ASN A 179 1.50 10.08 -5.70
C ASN A 179 1.01 8.80 -5.02
N ASP A 180 -0.30 8.68 -4.86
CA ASP A 180 -0.94 7.53 -4.22
C ASP A 180 -0.61 6.24 -4.99
N THR A 181 -0.65 6.30 -6.33
CA THR A 181 -0.28 5.18 -7.20
C THR A 181 1.15 4.68 -6.93
N VAL A 182 2.12 5.59 -6.86
CA VAL A 182 3.50 5.22 -6.53
C VAL A 182 3.58 4.55 -5.17
N VAL A 183 2.99 5.18 -4.14
CA VAL A 183 3.06 4.69 -2.76
C VAL A 183 2.44 3.30 -2.66
N ASP A 184 1.23 3.11 -3.19
CA ASP A 184 0.51 1.83 -3.14
C ASP A 184 1.28 0.69 -3.81
N TYR A 185 1.80 0.90 -5.03
CA TYR A 185 2.53 -0.15 -5.74
C TYR A 185 3.90 -0.43 -5.16
N VAL A 186 4.61 0.61 -4.71
CA VAL A 186 5.87 0.42 -4.00
C VAL A 186 5.64 -0.38 -2.73
N ASP A 187 4.61 -0.06 -1.94
CA ASP A 187 4.32 -0.77 -0.69
C ASP A 187 3.94 -2.23 -0.94
N GLN A 188 3.16 -2.54 -1.98
CA GLN A 188 2.86 -3.92 -2.39
C GLN A 188 4.12 -4.70 -2.79
N ILE A 189 5.09 -4.03 -3.41
CA ILE A 189 6.37 -4.66 -3.79
C ILE A 189 7.26 -4.89 -2.58
N LEU A 190 7.34 -3.89 -1.69
CA LEU A 190 8.17 -3.93 -0.50
C LEU A 190 7.61 -4.89 0.56
N SER A 191 6.29 -5.05 0.64
CA SER A 191 5.61 -6.05 1.48
C SER A 191 5.74 -7.47 0.93
N GLY A 192 6.13 -7.61 -0.34
CA GLY A 192 6.22 -8.89 -1.03
C GLY A 192 4.88 -9.46 -1.51
N GLU A 193 3.79 -8.69 -1.42
CA GLU A 193 2.50 -9.05 -2.02
C GLU A 193 2.63 -9.21 -3.54
N VAL A 194 3.40 -8.32 -4.17
CA VAL A 194 3.65 -8.31 -5.61
C VAL A 194 5.13 -8.46 -5.91
N LYS A 195 5.51 -9.48 -6.71
CA LYS A 195 6.92 -9.77 -7.02
C LYS A 195 7.58 -8.74 -7.95
N ALA A 196 6.80 -8.12 -8.82
CA ALA A 196 7.26 -7.14 -9.80
C ALA A 196 6.09 -6.27 -10.28
N LEU A 197 6.38 -5.03 -10.69
CA LEU A 197 5.38 -4.17 -11.32
C LEU A 197 4.77 -4.86 -12.56
N PRO A 198 3.46 -4.71 -12.78
CA PRO A 198 2.79 -5.20 -13.98
C PRO A 198 3.47 -4.74 -15.26
N ASP A 199 3.51 -5.63 -16.25
CA ASP A 199 3.84 -5.26 -17.61
C ASP A 199 2.57 -4.74 -18.30
N LEU A 200 2.64 -3.50 -18.80
CA LEU A 200 1.54 -2.83 -19.47
C LEU A 200 1.64 -2.89 -21.00
N SER A 201 2.61 -3.63 -21.55
CA SER A 201 2.87 -3.70 -22.99
C SER A 201 1.64 -4.14 -23.80
N GLU A 202 0.93 -5.19 -23.36
CA GLU A 202 -0.30 -5.66 -24.03
C GLU A 202 -1.43 -4.60 -23.95
N ALA A 203 -1.52 -3.87 -22.84
CA ALA A 203 -2.50 -2.82 -22.68
C ALA A 203 -2.23 -1.63 -23.61
N GLU A 204 -0.95 -1.27 -23.79
CA GLU A 204 -0.54 -0.25 -24.76
C GLU A 204 -0.90 -0.62 -26.19
N ASP A 205 -0.73 -1.88 -26.57
CA ASP A 205 -1.09 -2.36 -27.91
C ASP A 205 -2.60 -2.19 -28.16
N VAL A 206 -3.43 -2.52 -27.17
CA VAL A 206 -4.89 -2.28 -27.22
C VAL A 206 -5.19 -0.78 -27.31
N ILE A 207 -4.53 0.07 -26.50
CA ILE A 207 -4.71 1.53 -26.54
C ILE A 207 -4.37 2.10 -27.92
N LYS A 208 -3.24 1.68 -28.50
CA LYS A 208 -2.76 2.13 -29.82
C LYS A 208 -3.69 1.64 -30.93
N LYS A 209 -4.10 0.37 -30.89
CA LYS A 209 -4.99 -0.26 -31.89
C LYS A 209 -6.33 0.45 -31.98
N PHE A 210 -6.98 0.73 -30.84
CA PHE A 210 -8.32 1.31 -30.80
C PHE A 210 -8.35 2.84 -30.61
N LYS A 211 -7.19 3.49 -30.51
CA LYS A 211 -7.04 4.94 -30.31
C LYS A 211 -7.89 5.45 -29.15
N PHE A 212 -7.75 4.80 -28.00
CA PHE A 212 -8.49 5.19 -26.79
C PHE A 212 -8.25 6.66 -26.44
N ASP A 213 -9.30 7.32 -25.95
CA ASP A 213 -9.16 8.64 -25.34
C ASP A 213 -8.49 8.51 -23.96
N LYS A 214 -8.06 9.64 -23.38
CA LYS A 214 -7.32 9.64 -22.11
C LYS A 214 -8.09 8.97 -20.98
N ASP A 215 -9.42 9.13 -20.94
CA ASP A 215 -10.26 8.51 -19.92
C ASP A 215 -10.36 6.99 -20.07
N ALA A 216 -10.50 6.49 -21.30
CA ALA A 216 -10.49 5.06 -21.59
C ALA A 216 -9.10 4.44 -21.34
N GLN A 217 -8.01 5.16 -21.65
CA GLN A 217 -6.65 4.72 -21.34
C GLN A 217 -6.46 4.52 -19.84
N SER A 218 -6.73 5.56 -19.02
CA SER A 218 -6.62 5.46 -17.56
C SER A 218 -7.43 4.31 -16.98
N LYS A 219 -8.67 4.12 -17.44
CA LYS A 219 -9.54 3.02 -17.00
C LYS A 219 -9.05 1.65 -17.44
N LEU A 220 -8.41 1.53 -18.60
CA LEU A 220 -7.84 0.25 -19.05
C LEU A 220 -6.69 -0.15 -18.17
N ILE A 221 -5.79 0.79 -17.88
CA ILE A 221 -4.68 0.57 -16.96
C ILE A 221 -5.22 0.19 -15.59
N GLU A 222 -6.21 0.91 -15.05
CA GLU A 222 -6.85 0.58 -13.77
C GLU A 222 -7.42 -0.85 -13.74
N VAL A 223 -8.05 -1.31 -14.83
CA VAL A 223 -8.57 -2.69 -14.96
C VAL A 223 -7.44 -3.72 -14.97
N VAL A 224 -6.37 -3.47 -15.72
CA VAL A 224 -5.21 -4.38 -15.81
C VAL A 224 -4.53 -4.49 -14.46
N LEU A 225 -4.33 -3.35 -13.80
CA LEU A 225 -3.76 -3.24 -12.47
C LEU A 225 -4.61 -3.96 -11.40
N ALA A 226 -5.93 -3.82 -11.45
CA ALA A 226 -6.83 -4.51 -10.53
C ALA A 226 -6.92 -6.03 -10.77
N ARG A 227 -6.50 -6.52 -11.94
CA ARG A 227 -6.64 -7.93 -12.36
C ARG A 227 -5.37 -8.47 -13.01
N LEU A 228 -4.26 -8.36 -12.28
CA LEU A 228 -2.94 -8.79 -12.75
C LEU A 228 -2.92 -10.22 -13.32
N GLU A 229 -3.54 -11.16 -12.60
CA GLU A 229 -3.52 -12.60 -12.95
C GLU A 229 -4.28 -12.93 -14.25
N ASP A 230 -5.35 -12.19 -14.54
CA ASP A 230 -6.23 -12.43 -15.69
C ASP A 230 -6.03 -11.41 -16.82
N SER A 231 -5.10 -10.48 -16.67
CA SER A 231 -4.94 -9.30 -17.52
C SER A 231 -4.87 -9.64 -19.01
N SER A 232 -3.99 -10.55 -19.43
CA SER A 232 -3.85 -10.98 -20.82
C SER A 232 -5.12 -11.61 -21.40
N ARG A 233 -5.84 -12.43 -20.60
CA ARG A 233 -7.11 -13.03 -21.01
C ARG A 233 -8.19 -11.97 -21.21
N ILE A 234 -8.26 -10.98 -20.32
CA ILE A 234 -9.21 -9.87 -20.41
C ILE A 234 -8.91 -9.02 -21.63
N LEU A 235 -7.65 -8.66 -21.85
CA LEU A 235 -7.21 -7.85 -22.99
C LEU A 235 -7.52 -8.53 -24.32
N GLY A 236 -7.24 -9.83 -24.47
CA GLY A 236 -7.57 -10.58 -25.69
C GLY A 236 -9.08 -10.65 -25.97
N ARG A 237 -9.92 -10.87 -24.93
CA ARG A 237 -11.38 -10.83 -25.11
C ARG A 237 -11.89 -9.43 -25.42
N LEU A 238 -11.30 -8.42 -24.77
CA LEU A 238 -11.65 -7.03 -24.98
C LEU A 238 -11.32 -6.59 -26.41
N GLU A 239 -10.20 -7.05 -26.97
CA GLU A 239 -9.81 -6.79 -28.35
C GLU A 239 -10.88 -7.30 -29.34
N VAL A 240 -11.30 -8.58 -29.21
CA VAL A 240 -12.36 -9.16 -30.04
C VAL A 240 -13.68 -8.38 -29.89
N TYR A 241 -14.04 -8.03 -28.66
CA TYR A 241 -15.26 -7.26 -28.38
C TYR A 241 -15.24 -5.86 -29.03
N LEU A 242 -14.10 -5.17 -28.97
CA LEU A 242 -13.96 -3.81 -29.48
C LEU A 242 -13.87 -3.76 -31.00
N GLU A 243 -13.40 -4.82 -31.67
CA GLU A 243 -13.43 -4.94 -33.14
C GLU A 243 -14.86 -4.90 -33.70
N LEU A 244 -15.85 -5.36 -32.92
CA LEU A 244 -17.26 -5.33 -33.30
C LEU A 244 -17.93 -3.98 -33.01
N CYS A 245 -17.27 -3.08 -32.29
CA CYS A 245 -17.83 -1.80 -31.87
C CYS A 245 -17.44 -0.66 -32.81
N SER A 246 -18.41 0.18 -33.18
CA SER A 246 -18.14 1.40 -33.96
C SER A 246 -17.44 2.51 -33.16
N LYS A 247 -17.58 2.48 -31.82
CA LYS A 247 -17.03 3.47 -30.88
C LYS A 247 -16.34 2.77 -29.72
N PRO A 248 -15.07 2.34 -29.88
CA PRO A 248 -14.42 1.45 -28.92
C PRO A 248 -14.19 2.12 -27.55
N SER A 249 -13.78 3.39 -27.47
CA SER A 249 -13.59 4.09 -26.19
C SER A 249 -14.88 4.16 -25.36
N ALA A 250 -16.02 4.47 -25.99
CA ALA A 250 -17.32 4.55 -25.31
C ALA A 250 -17.84 3.15 -24.90
N ALA A 251 -17.60 2.14 -25.73
CA ALA A 251 -17.94 0.75 -25.42
C ALA A 251 -17.13 0.24 -24.22
N PHE A 252 -15.81 0.46 -24.24
CA PHE A 252 -14.92 0.14 -23.13
C PHE A 252 -15.30 0.90 -21.85
N ALA A 253 -15.55 2.20 -21.93
CA ALA A 253 -15.95 3.00 -20.76
C ALA A 253 -17.25 2.51 -20.10
N ALA A 254 -18.15 1.88 -20.87
CA ALA A 254 -19.36 1.24 -20.35
C ALA A 254 -19.08 -0.14 -19.70
N LEU A 255 -18.02 -0.82 -20.12
CA LEU A 255 -17.59 -2.10 -19.56
C LEU A 255 -16.65 -1.96 -18.36
N SER A 256 -15.86 -0.88 -18.28
CA SER A 256 -14.77 -0.74 -17.31
C SER A 256 -15.25 -0.93 -15.87
N GLY A 257 -16.39 -0.36 -15.50
CA GLY A 257 -16.96 -0.53 -14.16
C GLY A 257 -17.36 -1.96 -13.82
N ARG A 258 -17.77 -2.76 -14.83
CA ARG A 258 -18.04 -4.19 -14.65
C ARG A 258 -16.74 -4.99 -14.50
N LEU A 259 -15.72 -4.65 -15.29
CA LEU A 259 -14.42 -5.32 -15.22
C LEU A 259 -13.72 -5.08 -13.88
N LEU A 260 -13.77 -3.84 -13.38
CA LEU A 260 -13.28 -3.47 -12.04
C LEU A 260 -14.03 -4.18 -10.91
N ALA A 261 -15.31 -4.51 -11.12
CA ALA A 261 -16.09 -5.33 -10.19
C ALA A 261 -15.81 -6.84 -10.31
N GLY A 262 -14.77 -7.24 -11.05
CA GLY A 262 -14.41 -8.64 -11.28
C GLY A 262 -15.26 -9.37 -12.32
N GLY A 263 -16.13 -8.67 -13.05
CA GLY A 263 -16.92 -9.25 -14.14
C GLY A 263 -16.08 -9.54 -15.39
N ASP A 264 -16.56 -10.47 -16.23
CA ASP A 264 -15.94 -10.78 -17.53
C ASP A 264 -16.41 -9.85 -18.67
N VAL A 265 -15.58 -9.76 -19.72
CA VAL A 265 -15.95 -9.16 -21.01
C VAL A 265 -17.08 -9.99 -21.64
N PRO A 266 -18.21 -9.39 -22.03
CA PRO A 266 -19.29 -10.11 -22.73
C PRO A 266 -18.85 -10.62 -24.10
N ASP A 267 -19.46 -11.70 -24.58
CA ASP A 267 -19.14 -12.26 -25.90
C ASP A 267 -19.62 -11.36 -27.06
N GLU A 268 -20.71 -10.61 -26.88
CA GLU A 268 -21.30 -9.75 -27.91
C GLU A 268 -21.52 -8.31 -27.43
N PRO A 269 -21.28 -7.30 -28.29
CA PRO A 269 -21.58 -5.92 -27.97
C PRO A 269 -23.09 -5.73 -27.84
N ARG A 270 -23.50 -5.13 -26.73
CA ARG A 270 -24.92 -4.83 -26.50
C ARG A 270 -25.37 -3.78 -27.51
N GLU A 271 -26.35 -4.10 -28.34
CA GLU A 271 -26.88 -3.16 -29.33
C GLU A 271 -27.32 -1.86 -28.64
N GLU A 272 -26.94 -0.72 -29.21
CA GLU A 272 -27.22 0.61 -28.65
C GLU A 272 -28.73 0.83 -28.42
N ASN A 273 -29.57 0.15 -29.21
CA ASN A 273 -31.03 0.15 -29.12
C ASN A 273 -31.57 -0.33 -27.76
N ASP A 274 -30.90 -1.26 -27.09
CA ASP A 274 -31.35 -1.77 -25.78
C ASP A 274 -31.17 -0.73 -24.67
N ARG A 275 -30.16 0.13 -24.78
CA ARG A 275 -29.88 1.17 -23.78
C ARG A 275 -30.92 2.30 -23.82
N GLU A 276 -31.42 2.65 -25.01
CA GLU A 276 -32.53 3.61 -25.13
C GLU A 276 -33.83 3.06 -24.55
N ARG A 277 -34.10 1.75 -24.69
CA ARG A 277 -35.25 1.11 -24.04
C ARG A 277 -35.16 1.17 -22.52
N ASP A 278 -34.02 0.80 -21.93
CA ASP A 278 -33.82 0.83 -20.48
C ASP A 278 -33.93 2.25 -19.89
N ARG A 279 -33.41 3.26 -20.59
CA ARG A 279 -33.53 4.67 -20.18
C ARG A 279 -34.98 5.16 -20.28
N SER A 280 -35.66 4.84 -21.39
CA SER A 280 -37.07 5.18 -21.58
C SER A 280 -37.98 4.58 -20.51
N ASP A 281 -37.69 3.35 -20.08
CA ASP A 281 -38.47 2.69 -19.03
C ASP A 281 -38.20 3.26 -17.63
N ARG A 282 -36.96 3.67 -17.32
CA ARG A 282 -36.67 4.37 -16.06
C ARG A 282 -37.35 5.73 -16.00
N ASP A 283 -37.35 6.52 -17.08
CA ASP A 283 -38.02 7.82 -17.11
C ASP A 283 -39.55 7.70 -17.10
N ARG A 284 -40.10 6.66 -17.76
CA ARG A 284 -41.54 6.34 -17.67
C ARG A 284 -41.94 5.92 -16.27
N LYS A 285 -41.12 5.15 -15.55
CA LYS A 285 -41.40 4.73 -14.15
C LYS A 285 -41.21 5.86 -13.14
N ARG A 286 -40.35 6.85 -13.41
CA ARG A 286 -40.17 8.02 -12.55
C ARG A 286 -41.28 9.08 -12.68
N SER A 287 -42.10 8.99 -13.72
CA SER A 287 -43.09 10.02 -14.10
C SER A 287 -44.55 9.85 -13.65
N PRO A 288 -45.08 8.74 -13.07
CA PRO A 288 -46.48 8.72 -12.64
C PRO A 288 -46.70 9.33 -11.25
N ALA A 289 -45.71 9.25 -10.35
CA ALA A 289 -45.90 9.61 -8.94
C ALA A 289 -46.01 11.14 -8.69
N ARG A 290 -45.57 11.98 -9.64
CA ARG A 290 -45.59 13.44 -9.46
C ARG A 290 -46.88 14.12 -9.94
N ARG A 291 -47.75 13.42 -10.68
CA ARG A 291 -48.98 14.00 -11.25
C ARG A 291 -50.23 13.86 -10.37
N GLN A 292 -50.16 13.16 -9.24
CA GLN A 292 -51.29 13.05 -8.30
C GLN A 292 -51.18 13.94 -7.05
N ARG A 293 -50.12 14.73 -6.88
CA ARG A 293 -49.94 15.58 -5.68
C ARG A 293 -50.44 17.03 -5.84
N SER A 294 -51.35 17.29 -6.79
CA SER A 294 -51.88 18.63 -7.09
C SER A 294 -53.28 18.92 -6.52
N ARG A 295 -53.84 18.07 -5.64
CA ARG A 295 -55.18 18.32 -5.08
C ARG A 295 -55.29 18.00 -3.60
N SER A 296 -54.54 18.70 -2.76
CA SER A 296 -54.94 18.99 -1.36
C SER A 296 -54.00 20.08 -0.81
N ARG A 297 -54.49 21.31 -0.65
CA ARG A 297 -54.92 21.87 0.64
C ARG A 297 -53.76 22.09 1.62
N GLY A 298 -53.56 23.36 1.99
CA GLY A 298 -52.98 23.68 3.29
C GLY A 298 -51.89 24.73 3.24
N ARG A 299 -52.30 26.00 3.37
CA ARG A 299 -51.50 27.08 3.96
C ARG A 299 -50.69 26.55 5.14
N HIS A 300 -49.38 26.78 5.18
CA HIS A 300 -48.65 27.17 6.40
C HIS A 300 -47.24 27.63 5.99
N SER A 301 -47.07 28.94 5.86
CA SER A 301 -45.76 29.59 5.82
C SER A 301 -45.24 29.68 7.25
N PRO A 302 -44.12 29.04 7.62
CA PRO A 302 -43.38 29.45 8.81
C PRO A 302 -42.50 30.67 8.47
N PRO A 303 -42.22 31.53 9.46
CA PRO A 303 -41.57 32.81 9.24
C PRO A 303 -40.07 32.66 9.02
N ARG A 304 -39.56 33.60 8.23
CA ARG A 304 -38.15 33.94 8.02
C ARG A 304 -37.39 33.94 9.34
N ARG A 305 -36.44 33.01 9.49
CA ARG A 305 -35.38 33.10 10.49
C ARG A 305 -34.11 33.58 9.81
N SER A 306 -33.89 34.88 9.94
CA SER A 306 -32.64 35.59 9.73
C SER A 306 -31.47 34.76 10.27
N SER A 307 -30.49 34.49 9.43
CA SER A 307 -29.22 33.90 9.84
C SER A 307 -28.06 34.75 9.31
N PRO A 308 -26.95 34.80 10.06
CA PRO A 308 -26.18 36.02 10.26
C PRO A 308 -25.13 36.25 9.18
N GLN A 309 -24.89 37.52 8.90
CA GLN A 309 -23.69 38.01 8.24
C GLN A 309 -22.44 37.43 8.94
N TYR A 310 -21.78 36.45 8.30
CA TYR A 310 -20.38 36.18 8.61
C TYR A 310 -19.51 36.98 7.65
N SER A 311 -18.85 37.94 8.28
CA SER A 311 -17.87 38.87 7.79
C SER A 311 -16.86 38.24 6.84
N ARG A 312 -16.70 38.89 5.69
CA ARG A 312 -15.51 38.83 4.84
C ARG A 312 -14.27 39.11 5.69
N GLY A 313 -13.53 38.06 6.03
CA GLY A 313 -12.17 38.18 6.55
C GLY A 313 -11.22 38.47 5.39
N HIS A 314 -10.84 39.75 5.26
CA HIS A 314 -9.63 40.15 4.55
C HIS A 314 -8.43 39.40 5.14
N ARG A 315 -7.75 38.56 4.34
CA ARG A 315 -6.37 38.18 4.61
C ARG A 315 -5.46 38.90 3.62
N SER A 316 -4.79 39.90 4.16
CA SER A 316 -3.69 40.64 3.58
C SER A 316 -2.53 39.68 3.23
N SER A 317 -2.10 39.68 1.98
CA SER A 317 -0.81 39.13 1.57
C SER A 317 0.31 40.05 2.08
N PRO A 318 1.33 39.53 2.79
CA PRO A 318 2.57 40.27 2.95
C PRO A 318 3.50 40.01 1.76
N ARG A 319 3.86 41.11 1.10
CA ARG A 319 5.05 41.24 0.25
C ARG A 319 6.31 41.02 1.09
N GLY A 320 7.18 40.10 0.68
CA GLY A 320 8.65 40.21 0.78
C GLY A 320 9.18 39.85 -0.62
N ARG A 321 10.03 40.60 -1.34
CA ARG A 321 11.19 41.44 -1.00
C ARG A 321 12.19 40.71 -0.10
N ARG A 322 13.03 39.86 -0.69
CA ARG A 322 14.36 40.18 -1.22
C ARG A 322 14.86 39.03 -2.06
#